data_AF-A0A1S8TFP2-F1
#
_entry.id   AF-A0A1S8TFP2-F1
#
_cell.length_a   1.000
_cell.length_b   1.000
_cell.length_c   1.000
_cell.angle_alpha   90.00
_cell.angle_beta   90.00
_cell.angle_gamma   90.00
#
_symmetry.space_group_name_H-M   'P 1'
#
loop_
_entity.id
_entity.type
_entity.pdbx_description
1 polymer ?
#
loop_
_entity_poly.entity_id
_entity_poly.type
_entity_poly.pdbx_seq_one_letter_code
_entity_poly.pdbx_strand_id
1 'polypeptide(L)'
;MILGHDHSINGIDQPFIKKHIYKLHHIHIHDAYGNKNHLALGNGEINIQEKLKLAKEHNCTCVLETKTIVGLKESVGNLESYEI
;
A
#
# COMPACT_ATOMS: atom_id res chain seq x y z
N MET A 1 0.61 8.54 3.00
CA MET A 1 0.32 8.13 1.59
C MET A 1 -0.66 6.98 1.63
N ILE A 2 -1.63 6.92 0.71
CA ILE A 2 -2.57 5.79 0.60
C ILE A 2 -2.34 5.14 -0.76
N LEU A 3 -1.85 3.90 -0.75
CA LEU A 3 -1.34 3.25 -1.97
C LEU A 3 -2.43 2.91 -2.99
N GLY A 4 -3.57 2.37 -2.57
CA GLY A 4 -4.62 2.03 -3.52
C GLY A 4 -5.44 3.23 -4.00
N HIS A 5 -5.50 4.32 -3.22
CA HIS A 5 -6.08 5.57 -3.71
C HIS A 5 -5.20 6.22 -4.77
N ASP A 6 -3.87 6.24 -4.59
CA ASP A 6 -2.93 6.72 -5.62
C ASP A 6 -3.06 5.90 -6.92
N HIS A 7 -3.21 4.58 -6.80
CA HIS A 7 -3.46 3.71 -7.95
C HIS A 7 -4.76 4.04 -8.69
N SER A 8 -5.86 4.28 -7.96
CA SER A 8 -7.16 4.62 -8.54
C SER A 8 -7.20 5.96 -9.28
N ILE A 9 -6.25 6.86 -9.00
CA ILE A 9 -6.11 8.14 -9.70
C ILE A 9 -4.98 8.11 -10.74
N ASN A 10 -4.51 6.93 -11.15
CA ASN A 10 -3.39 6.76 -12.09
C ASN A 10 -2.06 7.39 -11.62
N GLY A 11 -1.78 7.37 -10.32
CA GLY A 11 -0.48 7.75 -9.78
C GLY A 11 -0.17 9.25 -9.80
N ILE A 12 -1.20 10.11 -9.88
CA ILE A 12 -1.05 11.57 -9.96
C ILE A 12 -0.31 12.14 -8.75
N ASP A 13 -0.39 11.50 -7.58
CA ASP A 13 0.27 11.98 -6.37
C ASP A 13 1.73 11.52 -6.26
N GLN A 14 2.16 10.50 -7.03
CA GLN A 14 3.52 9.96 -6.95
C GLN A 14 4.62 11.00 -7.16
N PRO A 15 4.55 11.92 -8.15
CA PRO A 15 5.60 12.94 -8.33
C PRO A 15 5.73 13.84 -7.10
N PHE A 16 4.61 14.23 -6.48
CA PHE A 16 4.62 15.05 -5.27
C PHE A 16 5.19 14.30 -4.08
N ILE A 17 4.76 13.05 -3.88
CA ILE A 17 5.23 12.19 -2.79
C ILE A 17 6.74 11.93 -2.94
N LYS A 18 7.21 11.59 -4.14
CA LYS A 18 8.65 11.39 -4.41
C LYS A 18 9.46 12.65 -4.13
N LYS A 19 8.96 13.84 -4.52
CA LYS A 19 9.62 15.12 -4.22
C LYS A 19 9.72 15.41 -2.73
N HIS A 20 8.82 14.85 -1.91
CA HIS A 20 8.73 15.11 -0.47
C HIS A 20 8.89 13.83 0.36
N ILE A 21 9.61 12.84 -0.17
CA ILE A 21 9.65 11.50 0.40
C ILE A 21 10.19 11.48 1.84
N TYR A 22 11.08 12.40 2.18
CA TYR A 22 11.62 12.59 3.53
C TYR A 22 10.58 13.08 4.57
N LYS A 23 9.40 13.52 4.14
CA LYS A 23 8.26 13.86 5.01
C LYS A 23 7.25 12.72 5.14
N LEU A 24 7.47 11.61 4.44
CA LEU A 24 6.61 10.44 4.53
C LEU A 24 6.98 9.67 5.80
N HIS A 25 6.03 9.58 6.74
CA HIS A 25 6.21 8.84 7.99
C HIS A 25 5.16 7.73 8.17
N HIS A 26 4.05 7.80 7.42
CA HIS A 26 2.92 6.90 7.58
C HIS A 26 2.27 6.56 6.23
N ILE A 27 1.98 5.28 6.04
CA ILE A 27 1.41 4.73 4.80
C ILE A 27 0.21 3.84 5.15
N HIS A 28 -0.92 4.09 4.49
CA HIS A 28 -2.04 3.16 4.48
C HIS A 28 -1.86 2.21 3.29
N ILE A 29 -1.88 0.93 3.58
CA ILE A 29 -1.66 -0.15 2.62
C ILE A 29 -2.96 -0.91 2.45
N HIS A 30 -3.38 -1.01 1.21
CA HIS A 30 -4.40 -1.93 0.74
C HIS A 30 -4.16 -2.11 -0.76
N ASP A 31 -4.64 -3.21 -1.31
CA ASP A 31 -4.53 -3.45 -2.75
C ASP A 31 -5.69 -2.79 -3.50
N ALA A 32 -5.55 -2.70 -4.82
CA ALA A 32 -6.59 -2.21 -5.71
C ALA A 32 -6.50 -2.91 -7.07
N TYR A 33 -7.63 -2.95 -7.79
CA TYR A 33 -7.71 -3.45 -9.16
C TYR A 33 -8.68 -2.59 -9.97
N GLY A 34 -8.18 -1.84 -10.95
CA GLY A 34 -8.95 -0.80 -11.63
C GLY A 34 -9.58 0.19 -10.64
N ASN A 35 -10.92 0.30 -10.65
CA ASN A 35 -11.66 1.18 -9.74
C ASN A 35 -12.04 0.53 -8.39
N LYS A 36 -11.67 -0.74 -8.16
CA LYS A 36 -11.98 -1.44 -6.90
C LYS A 36 -10.87 -1.19 -5.89
N ASN A 37 -11.20 -0.48 -4.81
CA ASN A 37 -10.30 -0.15 -3.71
C ASN A 37 -10.54 -1.03 -2.48
N HIS A 38 -9.58 -1.01 -1.55
CA HIS A 38 -9.61 -1.73 -0.27
C HIS A 38 -9.61 -3.26 -0.41
N LEU A 39 -8.92 -3.78 -1.43
CA LEU A 39 -8.69 -5.21 -1.55
C LEU A 39 -7.63 -5.66 -0.54
N ALA A 40 -7.69 -6.93 -0.14
CA ALA A 40 -6.62 -7.53 0.65
C ALA A 40 -5.30 -7.51 -0.13
N LEU A 41 -4.17 -7.40 0.58
CA LEU A 41 -2.85 -7.37 -0.06
C LEU A 41 -2.64 -8.62 -0.92
N GLY A 42 -2.20 -8.46 -2.17
CA GLY A 42 -1.96 -9.56 -3.10
C GLY A 42 -3.17 -9.97 -3.94
N ASN A 43 -4.35 -9.38 -3.69
CA ASN A 43 -5.57 -9.63 -4.48
C ASN A 43 -5.83 -8.56 -5.54
N GLY A 44 -4.93 -7.59 -5.70
CA GLY A 44 -5.01 -6.56 -6.72
C GLY A 44 -3.80 -6.57 -7.66
N GLU A 45 -3.50 -5.40 -8.24
CA GLU A 45 -2.44 -5.23 -9.24
C GLU A 45 -1.31 -4.29 -8.75
N ILE A 46 -1.38 -3.80 -7.51
CA ILE A 46 -0.35 -2.94 -6.95
C ILE A 46 0.89 -3.78 -6.61
N ASN A 47 2.07 -3.28 -6.96
CA ASN A 47 3.33 -3.89 -6.53
C ASN A 47 3.59 -3.62 -5.03
N ILE A 48 2.91 -4.37 -4.16
CA ILE A 48 2.98 -4.22 -2.68
C ILE A 48 4.42 -4.37 -2.18
N GLN A 49 5.20 -5.29 -2.76
CA GLN A 49 6.60 -5.54 -2.40
C GLN A 49 7.47 -4.27 -2.55
N GLU A 50 7.36 -3.58 -3.69
CA GLU A 50 8.08 -2.32 -3.91
C GLU A 50 7.67 -1.24 -2.90
N LYS A 51 6.38 -1.17 -2.57
CA LYS A 51 5.87 -0.16 -1.63
C LYS A 51 6.32 -0.43 -0.19
N LEU A 52 6.38 -1.69 0.22
CA LEU A 52 6.90 -2.09 1.53
C LEU A 52 8.40 -1.80 1.65
N LYS A 53 9.19 -2.05 0.58
CA LYS A 53 10.60 -1.67 0.53
C LYS A 53 10.79 -0.16 0.67
N LEU A 54 10.03 0.63 -0.07
CA LEU A 54 10.06 2.10 0.06
C LEU A 54 9.72 2.55 1.48
N ALA A 55 8.69 1.94 2.09
CA ALA A 55 8.31 2.23 3.47
C ALA A 55 9.46 1.95 4.44
N LYS A 56 10.14 0.79 4.28
CA LYS A 56 11.28 0.41 5.11
C LYS A 56 12.48 1.34 4.91
N GLU A 57 12.83 1.65 3.66
CA GLU A 57 13.93 2.56 3.32
C GLU A 57 13.77 3.94 3.98
N HIS A 58 12.53 4.40 4.13
CA HIS A 58 12.21 5.69 4.74
C HIS A 58 11.72 5.59 6.20
N ASN A 59 11.88 4.44 6.87
CA ASN A 59 11.42 4.20 8.24
C ASN A 59 9.96 4.62 8.48
N CYS A 60 9.10 4.39 7.48
CA CYS A 60 7.67 4.65 7.57
C CYS A 60 6.97 3.58 8.39
N THR A 61 5.93 4.01 9.11
CA THR A 61 4.95 3.09 9.67
C THR A 61 3.87 2.76 8.62
N CYS A 62 3.33 1.55 8.72
CA CYS A 62 2.41 0.98 7.75
C CYS A 62 1.15 0.49 8.46
N VAL A 63 -0.03 0.87 7.96
CA VAL A 63 -1.33 0.43 8.46
C VAL A 63 -2.07 -0.30 7.35
N LEU A 64 -2.57 -1.50 7.67
CA LEU A 64 -3.48 -2.24 6.79
C LEU A 64 -4.87 -1.60 6.86
N GLU A 65 -5.34 -1.07 5.74
CA GLU A 65 -6.66 -0.43 5.64
C GLU A 65 -7.63 -1.33 4.88
N THR A 66 -8.47 -2.06 5.60
CA THR A 66 -9.45 -2.99 5.03
C THR A 66 -10.82 -2.82 5.68
N LYS A 67 -11.87 -3.07 4.90
CA LYS A 67 -13.26 -2.92 5.34
C LYS A 67 -13.84 -4.19 5.97
N THR A 68 -13.11 -5.30 5.94
CA THR A 68 -13.60 -6.60 6.42
C THR A 68 -12.55 -7.34 7.23
N ILE A 69 -13.01 -8.14 8.20
CA ILE A 69 -12.15 -9.02 9.01
C ILE A 69 -11.46 -10.06 8.13
N VAL A 70 -12.17 -10.58 7.11
CA VAL A 70 -11.63 -11.56 6.16
C VAL A 70 -10.45 -10.94 5.39
N GLY A 71 -10.63 -9.73 4.85
CA GLY A 71 -9.57 -9.03 4.14
C GLY A 71 -8.37 -8.69 5.03
N LEU A 72 -8.57 -8.44 6.33
CA LEU A 72 -7.47 -8.26 7.28
C LEU A 72 -6.67 -9.54 7.46
N LYS A 73 -7.34 -10.67 7.71
CA LYS A 73 -6.68 -11.97 7.90
C LYS A 73 -5.90 -12.39 6.66
N GLU A 74 -6.48 -12.21 5.47
CA GLU A 74 -5.81 -12.47 4.20
C GLU A 74 -4.59 -11.57 4.01
N SER A 75 -4.71 -10.27 4.28
CA SER A 75 -3.61 -9.32 4.15
C SER A 75 -2.44 -9.66 5.09
N VAL A 76 -2.73 -10.07 6.32
CA VAL A 76 -1.71 -10.50 7.29
C VAL A 76 -1.05 -11.82 6.85
N GLY A 77 -1.83 -12.79 6.36
CA GLY A 77 -1.26 -14.04 5.84
C GLY A 77 -0.36 -13.79 4.64
N ASN A 78 -0.76 -12.90 3.73
CA ASN A 78 0.02 -12.56 2.55
C ASN A 78 1.26 -11.72 2.89
N LEU A 79 1.28 -11.00 4.02
CA LEU A 79 2.46 -10.25 4.48
C LEU A 79 3.69 -11.13 4.70
N GLU A 80 3.49 -12.37 5.14
CA GLU A 80 4.59 -13.33 5.34
C GLU A 80 5.29 -13.72 4.04
N SER A 81 4.62 -13.53 2.89
CA SER A 81 5.20 -13.81 1.57
C SER A 81 6.04 -12.67 0.99
N TYR A 82 5.97 -11.47 1.59
CA TYR A 82 6.72 -10.30 1.12
C TYR A 82 8.06 -10.19 1.87
N GLU A 83 9.16 -10.08 1.12
CA GLU A 83 10.48 -9.84 1.71
C GLU A 83 10.62 -8.35 2.07
N ILE A 84 10.42 -8.02 3.34
CA ILE A 84 10.50 -6.65 3.87
C ILE A 84 11.90 -6.38 4.40
#